data_AF-A0ABC8S1U7-F1
#
_entry.id   AF-A0ABC8S1U7-F1
#
_cell.length_a   1.000
_cell.length_b   1.000
_cell.length_c   1.000
_cell.angle_alpha   90.00
_cell.angle_beta   90.00
_cell.angle_gamma   90.00
#
_symmetry.space_group_name_H-M   'P 1'
#
loop_
_entity.id
_entity.type
_entity.pdbx_description
1 polymer ?
#
loop_
_entity_poly.entity_id
_entity_poly.type
_entity_poly.pdbx_seq_one_letter_code
_entity_poly.pdbx_strand_id
1 'polypeptide(L)'
;MDSTTEATLISKLESTDLTNIQSLFSSYLHPFTSLLNSQYPNSKSKRPSKTLVDTASHSTTRSLAKQFLPFLNKTLCVIPKRLSESPKISIQSALELFHIYKLCLNCLDSISSQLSCKPYSVHIQRVRLTHCFQAWERYKDAEIEGLSVLESLRGIQSGVSGAKGTKAKGKFVPELNKESVDQDFALLVVEIVVALVKCTSTSQSKEEADYCRVLTLVDEVSPWFRVVDANKNEKMHMVLVTCLSRCAVFLVEELRCFNGRLVHKFCLATFTEHSKSSMKDPMYK
;
A
#
# COMPACT_ATOMS: atom_id res chain seq x y z
N MET A 1 29.22 -12.87 3.34
CA MET A 1 28.98 -11.93 2.23
C MET A 1 29.53 -10.59 2.64
N ASP A 2 30.01 -9.83 1.65
CA ASP A 2 30.90 -8.70 1.88
C ASP A 2 30.13 -7.50 2.40
N SER A 3 30.19 -7.26 3.72
CA SER A 3 29.63 -6.09 4.42
C SER A 3 29.98 -4.77 3.71
N THR A 4 31.14 -4.77 3.03
CA THR A 4 31.65 -3.68 2.19
C THR A 4 30.71 -3.31 1.03
N THR A 5 30.11 -4.31 0.36
CA THR A 5 29.18 -4.07 -0.75
C THR A 5 27.87 -3.47 -0.25
N GLU A 6 27.32 -3.99 0.85
CA GLU A 6 26.10 -3.45 1.48
C GLU A 6 26.28 -2.01 1.92
N ALA A 7 27.39 -1.72 2.61
CA ALA A 7 27.73 -0.36 3.04
C ALA A 7 27.85 0.61 1.87
N THR A 8 28.44 0.17 0.76
CA THR A 8 28.59 0.97 -0.47
C THR A 8 27.24 1.28 -1.10
N LEU A 9 26.33 0.30 -1.19
CA LEU A 9 24.98 0.51 -1.73
C LEU A 9 24.17 1.49 -0.90
N ILE A 10 24.23 1.35 0.43
CA ILE A 10 23.54 2.27 1.35
C ILE A 10 24.14 3.67 1.27
N SER A 11 25.47 3.80 1.25
CA SER A 11 26.13 5.10 1.10
C SER A 11 25.76 5.78 -0.22
N LYS A 12 25.68 5.01 -1.33
CA LYS A 12 25.24 5.54 -2.62
C LYS A 12 23.78 6.01 -2.58
N LEU A 13 22.91 5.29 -1.89
CA LEU A 13 21.50 5.66 -1.67
C LEU A 13 21.34 6.97 -0.88
N GLU A 14 22.27 7.21 0.05
CA GLU A 14 22.37 8.44 0.85
C GLU A 14 23.07 9.59 0.08
N SER A 15 23.72 9.29 -1.04
CA SER A 15 24.40 10.29 -1.87
C SER A 15 23.43 10.98 -2.85
N THR A 16 23.79 12.14 -3.38
CA THR A 16 22.99 12.82 -4.42
C THR A 16 23.12 12.15 -5.79
N ASP A 17 24.23 11.44 -6.04
CA ASP A 17 24.48 10.73 -7.30
C ASP A 17 23.93 9.29 -7.27
N LEU A 18 22.75 9.15 -7.87
CA LEU A 18 22.08 7.87 -8.04
C LEU A 18 22.41 7.18 -9.38
N THR A 19 23.44 7.62 -10.11
CA THR A 19 23.79 7.01 -11.41
C THR A 19 24.01 5.51 -11.24
N ASN A 20 23.34 4.71 -12.09
CA ASN A 20 23.37 3.25 -12.10
C ASN A 20 22.89 2.58 -10.79
N ILE A 21 22.19 3.28 -9.89
CA ILE A 21 21.80 2.68 -8.60
C ILE A 21 20.84 1.50 -8.79
N GLN A 22 19.92 1.57 -9.76
CA GLN A 22 18.99 0.48 -10.03
C GLN A 22 19.70 -0.80 -10.50
N SER A 23 20.70 -0.69 -11.38
CA SER A 23 21.44 -1.86 -11.86
C SER A 23 22.27 -2.50 -10.75
N LEU A 24 22.88 -1.68 -9.88
CA LEU A 24 23.62 -2.14 -8.71
C LEU A 24 22.71 -2.91 -7.73
N PHE A 25 21.54 -2.36 -7.39
CA PHE A 25 20.57 -3.02 -6.53
C PHE A 25 19.99 -4.30 -7.15
N SER A 26 19.69 -4.27 -8.46
CA SER A 26 19.18 -5.45 -9.18
C SER A 26 20.21 -6.57 -9.20
N SER A 27 21.49 -6.24 -9.42
CA SER A 27 22.59 -7.21 -9.35
C SER A 27 22.75 -7.77 -7.94
N TYR A 28 22.67 -6.93 -6.90
CA TYR A 28 22.82 -7.36 -5.51
C TYR A 28 21.67 -8.26 -5.05
N LEU A 29 20.44 -7.93 -5.44
CA LEU A 29 19.22 -8.66 -5.08
C LEU A 29 18.87 -9.78 -6.08
N HIS A 30 19.74 -10.05 -7.06
CA HIS A 30 19.58 -11.14 -8.02
C HIS A 30 19.26 -12.50 -7.38
N PRO A 31 19.77 -12.87 -6.18
CA PRO A 31 19.40 -14.13 -5.52
C PRO A 31 17.89 -14.31 -5.26
N PHE A 32 17.11 -13.23 -5.24
CA PHE A 32 15.64 -13.28 -5.08
C PHE A 32 14.89 -13.57 -6.38
N THR A 33 15.54 -13.50 -7.55
CA THR A 33 14.90 -13.57 -8.88
C THR A 33 14.02 -14.81 -9.05
N SER A 34 14.47 -15.97 -8.56
CA SER A 34 13.71 -17.22 -8.64
C SER A 34 12.41 -17.19 -7.82
N LEU A 35 12.44 -16.57 -6.63
CA LEU A 35 11.28 -16.41 -5.76
C LEU A 35 10.30 -15.40 -6.36
N LEU A 36 10.80 -14.26 -6.83
CA LEU A 36 9.98 -13.21 -7.44
C LEU A 36 9.25 -13.72 -8.70
N ASN A 37 9.93 -14.50 -9.53
CA ASN A 37 9.32 -15.10 -10.72
C ASN A 37 8.25 -16.16 -10.39
N SER A 38 8.33 -16.79 -9.21
CA SER A 38 7.34 -17.79 -8.77
C SER A 38 6.03 -17.16 -8.27
N GLN A 39 6.08 -15.91 -7.81
CA GLN A 39 4.91 -15.18 -7.29
C GLN A 39 4.00 -14.65 -8.41
N TYR A 40 4.52 -14.49 -9.62
CA TYR A 40 3.78 -14.04 -10.82
C TYR A 40 3.85 -15.12 -11.93
N PRO A 41 3.01 -16.16 -11.89
CA PRO A 41 3.08 -17.26 -12.85
C PRO A 41 2.51 -16.86 -14.21
N ASN A 42 3.27 -16.12 -15.01
CA ASN A 42 2.99 -15.90 -16.43
C ASN A 42 3.76 -16.84 -17.36
N SER A 43 4.48 -17.84 -16.84
CA SER A 43 5.26 -18.78 -17.64
C SER A 43 4.78 -20.22 -17.50
N LYS A 44 4.51 -20.85 -18.64
CA LYS A 44 4.16 -22.26 -18.84
C LYS A 44 5.34 -23.17 -18.44
N SER A 45 5.63 -23.33 -17.15
CA SER A 45 6.65 -24.30 -16.71
C SER A 45 6.00 -25.48 -15.99
N LYS A 46 6.35 -26.70 -16.45
CA LYS A 46 5.89 -27.98 -15.90
C LYS A 46 6.31 -28.10 -14.44
N ARG A 47 5.31 -28.19 -13.56
CA ARG A 47 5.45 -28.32 -12.11
C ARG A 47 6.16 -29.63 -11.74
N PRO A 48 7.32 -29.60 -11.05
CA PRO A 48 7.86 -30.79 -10.38
C PRO A 48 7.07 -31.09 -9.10
N SER A 49 7.20 -32.31 -8.61
CA SER A 49 6.50 -32.86 -7.44
C SER A 49 6.57 -31.96 -6.19
N LYS A 50 5.41 -31.66 -5.58
CA LYS A 50 5.20 -30.68 -4.49
C LYS A 50 6.18 -30.84 -3.31
N THR A 51 6.47 -32.06 -2.87
CA THR A 51 7.11 -32.30 -1.57
C THR A 51 8.61 -31.94 -1.52
N LEU A 52 9.35 -32.08 -2.63
CA LEU A 52 10.78 -31.75 -2.70
C LEU A 52 11.02 -30.25 -2.97
N VAL A 53 10.09 -29.61 -3.68
CA VAL A 53 10.15 -28.16 -3.98
C VAL A 53 9.88 -27.35 -2.73
N ASP A 54 8.93 -27.77 -1.88
CA ASP A 54 8.54 -27.03 -0.68
C ASP A 54 9.68 -27.00 0.36
N THR A 55 10.44 -28.09 0.55
CA THR A 55 11.58 -28.13 1.48
C THR A 55 12.79 -27.35 0.96
N ALA A 56 13.14 -27.48 -0.33
CA ALA A 56 14.23 -26.73 -0.94
C ALA A 56 13.91 -25.22 -0.97
N SER A 57 12.67 -24.86 -1.32
CA SER A 57 12.16 -23.48 -1.29
C SER A 57 12.24 -22.88 0.11
N HIS A 58 11.83 -23.62 1.15
CA HIS A 58 11.95 -23.16 2.54
C HIS A 58 13.40 -22.94 2.98
N SER A 59 14.32 -23.84 2.62
CA SER A 59 15.74 -23.69 2.97
C SER A 59 16.37 -22.46 2.30
N THR A 60 16.08 -22.23 1.01
CA THR A 60 16.51 -21.06 0.25
C THR A 60 15.93 -19.78 0.84
N THR A 61 14.63 -19.76 1.13
CA THR A 61 13.94 -18.60 1.72
C THR A 61 14.54 -18.24 3.08
N ARG A 62 14.84 -19.24 3.93
CA ARG A 62 15.50 -19.02 5.23
C ARG A 62 16.92 -18.48 5.07
N SER A 63 17.70 -19.02 4.14
CA SER A 63 19.06 -18.54 3.87
C SER A 63 19.04 -17.08 3.39
N LEU A 64 18.15 -16.74 2.46
CA LEU A 64 17.98 -15.39 1.97
C LEU A 64 17.52 -14.44 3.08
N ALA A 65 16.57 -14.86 3.92
CA ALA A 65 16.12 -14.06 5.05
C ALA A 65 17.27 -13.75 6.01
N LYS A 66 18.04 -14.77 6.43
CA LYS A 66 19.18 -14.60 7.32
C LYS A 66 20.23 -13.65 6.74
N GLN A 67 20.44 -13.72 5.44
CA GLN A 67 21.48 -12.96 4.76
C GLN A 67 21.08 -11.51 4.47
N PHE A 68 19.88 -11.28 3.95
CA PHE A 68 19.49 -9.98 3.37
C PHE A 68 18.59 -9.15 4.27
N LEU A 69 17.97 -9.72 5.31
CA LEU A 69 17.05 -8.97 6.17
C LEU A 69 17.67 -7.71 6.80
N PRO A 70 18.92 -7.72 7.32
CA PRO A 70 19.54 -6.50 7.84
C PRO A 70 19.66 -5.40 6.79
N PHE A 71 20.12 -5.77 5.58
CA PHE A 71 20.25 -4.86 4.45
C PHE A 71 18.90 -4.29 4.00
N LEU A 72 17.89 -5.14 3.84
CA LEU A 72 16.55 -4.74 3.44
C LEU A 72 15.94 -3.77 4.47
N ASN A 73 16.04 -4.07 5.76
CA ASN A 73 15.54 -3.19 6.81
C ASN A 73 16.23 -1.83 6.80
N LYS A 74 17.56 -1.80 6.65
CA LYS A 74 18.32 -0.54 6.58
C LYS A 74 17.91 0.27 5.36
N THR A 75 17.83 -0.37 4.19
CA THR A 75 17.40 0.28 2.94
C THR A 75 16.00 0.86 3.06
N LEU A 76 15.03 0.07 3.56
CA LEU A 76 13.64 0.48 3.73
C LEU A 76 13.47 1.60 4.77
N CYS A 77 14.45 1.84 5.64
CA CYS A 77 14.49 3.00 6.54
C CYS A 77 15.08 4.25 5.88
N VAL A 78 15.99 4.10 4.91
CA VAL A 78 16.67 5.22 4.24
C VAL A 78 15.79 5.82 3.14
N ILE A 79 15.20 4.99 2.28
CA ILE A 79 14.48 5.46 1.08
C ILE A 79 13.35 6.44 1.41
N PRO A 80 12.45 6.17 2.39
CA PRO A 80 11.35 7.11 2.69
C PRO A 80 11.86 8.48 3.13
N LYS A 81 12.96 8.52 3.89
CA LYS A 81 13.59 9.78 4.33
C LYS A 81 14.10 10.56 3.13
N ARG A 82 14.78 9.89 2.21
CA ARG A 82 15.25 10.48 0.96
C ARG A 82 14.11 11.03 0.10
N LEU A 83 13.01 10.29 -0.02
CA LEU A 83 11.81 10.75 -0.73
C LEU A 83 11.11 11.93 -0.04
N SER A 84 11.28 12.10 1.28
CA SER A 84 10.74 13.24 2.03
C SER A 84 11.54 14.53 1.87
N GLU A 85 12.74 14.48 1.29
CA GLU A 85 13.63 15.64 1.11
C GLU A 85 13.23 16.56 -0.06
N SER A 86 12.07 16.34 -0.69
CA SER A 86 11.56 17.20 -1.78
C SER A 86 11.57 18.69 -1.38
N PRO A 87 12.06 19.62 -2.23
CA PRO A 87 12.48 19.45 -3.63
C PRO A 87 13.99 19.17 -3.83
N LYS A 88 14.74 18.75 -2.78
CA LYS A 88 16.22 18.62 -2.83
C LYS A 88 16.71 17.54 -3.79
N ILE A 89 15.87 16.58 -4.15
CA ILE A 89 16.20 15.51 -5.10
C ILE A 89 15.45 15.71 -6.41
N SER A 90 16.11 15.39 -7.52
CA SER A 90 15.50 15.49 -8.85
C SER A 90 14.36 14.47 -9.03
N ILE A 91 13.44 14.72 -9.96
CA ILE A 91 12.39 13.78 -10.34
C ILE A 91 12.99 12.44 -10.77
N GLN A 92 14.06 12.46 -11.59
CA GLN A 92 14.72 11.23 -12.03
C GLN A 92 15.29 10.45 -10.84
N SER A 93 15.95 11.13 -9.91
CA SER A 93 16.46 10.51 -8.68
C SER A 93 15.32 9.88 -7.86
N ALA A 94 14.18 10.55 -7.74
CA ALA A 94 13.01 10.00 -7.05
C ALA A 94 12.47 8.75 -7.76
N LEU A 95 12.43 8.73 -9.09
CA LEU A 95 12.02 7.55 -9.87
C LEU A 95 12.92 6.34 -9.58
N GLU A 96 14.24 6.53 -9.54
CA GLU A 96 15.20 5.48 -9.17
C GLU A 96 14.92 4.95 -7.76
N LEU A 97 14.71 5.86 -6.79
CA LEU A 97 14.39 5.50 -5.41
C LEU A 97 13.08 4.71 -5.30
N PHE A 98 12.03 5.08 -6.03
CA PHE A 98 10.77 4.33 -6.04
C PHE A 98 10.95 2.91 -6.60
N HIS A 99 11.76 2.73 -7.65
CA HIS A 99 12.06 1.40 -8.20
C HIS A 99 12.78 0.53 -7.17
N ILE A 100 13.80 1.07 -6.50
CA ILE A 100 14.52 0.35 -5.45
C ILE A 100 13.60 0.03 -4.29
N TYR A 101 12.75 0.97 -3.87
CA TYR A 101 11.81 0.75 -2.77
C TYR A 101 10.88 -0.43 -3.08
N LYS A 102 10.26 -0.43 -4.27
CA LYS A 102 9.42 -1.55 -4.73
C LYS A 102 10.18 -2.87 -4.79
N LEU A 103 11.41 -2.87 -5.34
CA LEU A 103 12.25 -4.06 -5.40
C LEU A 103 12.55 -4.63 -4.01
N CYS A 104 12.96 -3.79 -3.06
CA CYS A 104 13.24 -4.20 -1.69
C CYS A 104 11.99 -4.71 -0.96
N LEU A 105 10.83 -4.09 -1.17
CA LEU A 105 9.56 -4.56 -0.61
C LEU A 105 9.15 -5.93 -1.19
N ASN A 106 9.33 -6.13 -2.50
CA ASN A 106 9.07 -7.43 -3.13
C ASN A 106 10.02 -8.52 -2.61
N CYS A 107 11.31 -8.20 -2.43
CA CYS A 107 12.26 -9.10 -1.81
C CYS A 107 11.86 -9.44 -0.38
N LEU A 108 11.49 -8.44 0.43
CA LEU A 108 11.03 -8.64 1.80
C LEU A 108 9.77 -9.50 1.86
N ASP A 109 8.82 -9.28 0.96
CA ASP A 109 7.58 -10.05 0.87
C ASP A 109 7.86 -11.54 0.55
N SER A 110 8.81 -11.81 -0.33
CA SER A 110 9.21 -13.18 -0.70
C SER A 110 9.83 -13.99 0.45
N ILE A 111 10.35 -13.32 1.48
CA ILE A 111 10.90 -13.95 2.69
C ILE A 111 10.02 -13.73 3.92
N SER A 112 8.83 -13.14 3.76
CA SER A 112 7.92 -12.77 4.85
C SER A 112 7.57 -13.95 5.76
N SER A 113 7.46 -15.16 5.19
CA SER A 113 7.15 -16.40 5.92
C SER A 113 8.26 -16.81 6.91
N GLN A 114 9.45 -16.22 6.84
CA GLN A 114 10.58 -16.48 7.74
C GLN A 114 10.72 -15.39 8.82
N LEU A 115 9.88 -14.36 8.78
CA LEU A 115 9.91 -13.26 9.74
C LEU A 115 9.04 -13.63 10.95
N SER A 116 9.56 -13.41 12.16
CA SER A 116 8.82 -13.61 13.42
C SER A 116 7.90 -12.43 13.75
N CYS A 117 7.34 -11.78 12.74
CA CYS A 117 6.53 -10.56 12.87
C CYS A 117 5.04 -10.84 12.60
N LYS A 118 4.21 -9.81 12.71
CA LYS A 118 2.78 -9.93 12.35
C LYS A 118 2.66 -10.26 10.84
N PRO A 119 1.65 -11.03 10.42
CA PRO A 119 1.49 -11.46 9.02
C PRO A 119 1.41 -10.31 8.00
N TYR A 120 1.06 -9.10 8.46
CA TYR A 120 0.88 -7.90 7.65
C TYR A 120 1.99 -6.85 7.86
N SER A 121 3.10 -7.19 8.53
CA SER A 121 4.18 -6.23 8.81
C SER A 121 4.84 -5.67 7.55
N VAL A 122 4.89 -6.44 6.46
CA VAL A 122 5.38 -5.97 5.15
C VAL A 122 4.42 -4.94 4.55
N HIS A 123 3.10 -5.14 4.73
CA HIS A 123 2.06 -4.23 4.24
C HIS A 123 2.13 -2.85 4.89
N ILE A 124 2.54 -2.76 6.15
CA ILE A 124 2.82 -1.46 6.80
C ILE A 124 3.88 -0.68 6.00
N GLN A 125 4.93 -1.35 5.51
CA GLN A 125 5.95 -0.70 4.69
C GLN A 125 5.45 -0.36 3.28
N ARG A 126 4.52 -1.16 2.73
CA ARG A 126 3.84 -0.83 1.45
C ARG A 126 2.91 0.38 1.58
N VAL A 127 2.20 0.53 2.69
CA VAL A 127 1.39 1.74 2.95
C VAL A 127 2.27 2.99 3.07
N ARG A 128 3.46 2.88 3.68
CA ARG A 128 4.45 3.98 3.66
C ARG A 128 4.88 4.35 2.24
N LEU A 129 5.09 3.36 1.36
CA LEU A 129 5.36 3.60 -0.07
C LEU A 129 4.17 4.33 -0.73
N THR A 130 2.92 3.93 -0.47
CA THR A 130 1.72 4.63 -0.94
C THR A 130 1.73 6.11 -0.56
N HIS A 131 2.05 6.44 0.69
CA HIS A 131 2.18 7.83 1.12
C HIS A 131 3.32 8.57 0.43
N CYS A 132 4.44 7.91 0.16
CA CYS A 132 5.53 8.50 -0.64
C CYS A 132 5.04 8.84 -2.07
N PHE A 133 4.27 7.96 -2.71
CA PHE A 133 3.67 8.28 -4.01
C PHE A 133 2.74 9.49 -3.94
N GLN A 134 1.90 9.59 -2.91
CA GLN A 134 1.02 10.75 -2.72
C GLN A 134 1.78 12.06 -2.53
N ALA A 135 2.88 12.04 -1.78
CA ALA A 135 3.73 13.22 -1.57
C ALA A 135 4.43 13.69 -2.85
N TRP A 136 4.61 12.79 -3.81
CA TRP A 136 5.17 13.05 -5.13
C TRP A 136 4.10 13.19 -6.23
N GLU A 137 2.83 13.35 -5.85
CA GLU A 137 1.69 13.51 -6.76
C GLU A 137 1.50 12.33 -7.75
N ARG A 138 2.09 11.18 -7.44
CA ARG A 138 1.97 9.94 -8.22
C ARG A 138 0.73 9.15 -7.79
N TYR A 139 -0.44 9.78 -7.88
CA TYR A 139 -1.69 9.22 -7.35
C TYR A 139 -2.06 7.88 -8.00
N LYS A 140 -1.81 7.69 -9.29
CA LYS A 140 -2.07 6.41 -9.98
C LYS A 140 -1.21 5.26 -9.41
N ASP A 141 0.07 5.53 -9.12
CA ASP A 141 0.95 4.53 -8.49
C ASP A 141 0.52 4.23 -7.06
N ALA A 142 0.11 5.25 -6.30
CA ALA A 142 -0.44 5.11 -4.95
C ALA A 142 -1.70 4.23 -4.95
N GLU A 143 -2.60 4.43 -5.93
CA GLU A 143 -3.81 3.65 -6.07
C GLU A 143 -3.54 2.18 -6.41
N ILE A 144 -2.64 1.93 -7.38
CA ILE A 144 -2.25 0.56 -7.76
C ILE A 144 -1.65 -0.18 -6.56
N GLU A 145 -0.72 0.46 -5.83
CA GLU A 145 -0.11 -0.14 -4.65
C GLU A 145 -1.14 -0.36 -3.54
N GLY A 146 -1.99 0.63 -3.26
CA GLY A 146 -2.97 0.54 -2.18
C GLY A 146 -4.07 -0.50 -2.42
N LEU A 147 -4.54 -0.64 -3.65
CA LEU A 147 -5.48 -1.71 -4.02
C LEU A 147 -4.80 -3.09 -3.91
N SER A 148 -3.54 -3.22 -4.34
CA SER A 148 -2.79 -4.47 -4.17
C SER A 148 -2.60 -4.83 -2.69
N VAL A 149 -2.38 -3.84 -1.82
CA VAL A 149 -2.29 -4.04 -0.37
C VAL A 149 -3.62 -4.56 0.18
N LEU A 150 -4.74 -3.94 -0.17
CA LEU A 150 -6.07 -4.37 0.27
C LEU A 150 -6.41 -5.80 -0.19
N GLU A 151 -6.06 -6.15 -1.44
CA GLU A 151 -6.23 -7.52 -1.94
C GLU A 151 -5.42 -8.53 -1.12
N SER A 152 -4.17 -8.18 -0.78
CA SER A 152 -3.30 -9.06 0.02
C SER A 152 -3.77 -9.19 1.47
N LEU A 153 -4.22 -8.10 2.11
CA LEU A 153 -4.78 -8.12 3.47
C LEU A 153 -6.04 -9.01 3.56
N ARG A 154 -6.86 -9.04 2.51
CA ARG A 154 -8.01 -9.95 2.42
C ARG A 154 -7.57 -11.42 2.43
N GLY A 155 -6.50 -11.74 1.72
CA GLY A 155 -5.90 -13.08 1.72
C GLY A 155 -5.45 -13.50 3.12
N ILE A 156 -4.80 -12.60 3.86
CA ILE A 156 -4.37 -12.84 5.25
C ILE A 156 -5.57 -13.13 6.14
N GLN A 157 -6.62 -12.32 6.07
CA GLN A 157 -7.79 -12.47 6.94
C GLN A 157 -8.58 -13.76 6.66
N SER A 158 -8.61 -14.20 5.40
CA SER A 158 -9.34 -15.42 5.02
C SER A 158 -8.60 -16.71 5.40
N GLY A 159 -7.39 -16.63 5.95
CA GLY A 159 -6.54 -17.79 6.23
C GLY A 159 -6.07 -18.56 4.98
N VAL A 160 -6.33 -18.03 3.78
CA VAL A 160 -5.94 -18.65 2.51
C VAL A 160 -4.57 -18.14 2.13
N SER A 161 -3.52 -18.89 2.49
CA SER A 161 -2.17 -18.66 1.98
C SER A 161 -2.08 -19.11 0.51
N GLY A 162 -2.29 -18.17 -0.40
CA GLY A 162 -2.11 -18.38 -1.84
C GLY A 162 -3.16 -17.65 -2.68
N ALA A 163 -2.81 -17.40 -3.95
CA ALA A 163 -3.59 -16.66 -4.96
C ALA A 163 -4.99 -17.23 -5.31
N LYS A 164 -5.55 -18.09 -4.45
CA LYS A 164 -6.89 -18.68 -4.55
C LYS A 164 -7.76 -18.36 -3.33
N GLY A 165 -7.57 -17.19 -2.70
CA GLY A 165 -8.69 -16.58 -1.99
C GLY A 165 -9.82 -16.41 -2.99
N THR A 166 -10.96 -17.06 -2.76
CA THR A 166 -12.18 -16.87 -3.55
C THR A 166 -12.37 -15.37 -3.69
N LYS A 167 -12.15 -14.82 -4.89
CA LYS A 167 -12.39 -13.40 -5.16
C LYS A 167 -13.84 -13.17 -4.79
N ALA A 168 -14.09 -12.62 -3.61
CA ALA A 168 -15.40 -12.11 -3.24
C ALA A 168 -15.67 -11.00 -4.25
N LYS A 169 -16.37 -11.35 -5.34
CA LYS A 169 -16.48 -10.51 -6.52
C LYS A 169 -17.05 -9.17 -6.07
N GLY A 170 -16.29 -8.10 -6.33
CA GLY A 170 -16.74 -6.73 -6.11
C GLY A 170 -16.41 -6.09 -4.77
N LYS A 171 -15.71 -6.76 -3.84
CA LYS A 171 -15.24 -6.12 -2.60
C LYS A 171 -13.78 -5.69 -2.66
N PHE A 172 -13.46 -4.52 -2.09
CA PHE A 172 -12.10 -3.97 -1.98
C PHE A 172 -11.51 -4.17 -0.59
N VAL A 173 -12.28 -3.97 0.47
CA VAL A 173 -11.85 -4.06 1.87
C VAL A 173 -12.02 -5.50 2.40
N PRO A 174 -11.09 -6.00 3.25
CA PRO A 174 -11.27 -7.25 3.98
C PRO A 174 -12.55 -7.25 4.84
N GLU A 175 -13.21 -8.40 4.99
CA GLU A 175 -14.48 -8.50 5.72
C GLU A 175 -14.24 -8.54 7.23
N LEU A 176 -14.86 -7.64 8.00
CA LEU A 176 -14.70 -7.66 9.46
C LEU A 176 -15.39 -8.89 10.07
N ASN A 177 -14.59 -9.90 10.48
CA ASN A 177 -15.08 -11.08 11.19
C ASN A 177 -15.33 -10.75 12.68
N LYS A 178 -16.25 -11.48 13.33
CA LYS A 178 -16.69 -11.25 14.72
C LYS A 178 -15.68 -11.67 15.81
N GLU A 179 -14.51 -12.14 15.41
CA GLU A 179 -13.44 -12.53 16.34
C GLU A 179 -12.69 -11.29 16.85
N SER A 180 -11.85 -11.45 17.88
CA SER A 180 -10.99 -10.36 18.36
C SER A 180 -10.01 -9.95 17.28
N VAL A 181 -10.32 -8.87 16.56
CA VAL A 181 -9.48 -8.34 15.48
C VAL A 181 -8.35 -7.51 16.08
N ASP A 182 -7.13 -7.76 15.60
CA ASP A 182 -5.94 -6.98 15.95
C ASP A 182 -6.13 -5.50 15.56
N GLN A 183 -6.01 -4.59 16.54
CA GLN A 183 -6.23 -3.16 16.34
C GLN A 183 -5.26 -2.54 15.33
N ASP A 184 -4.02 -3.03 15.26
CA ASP A 184 -3.04 -2.54 14.29
C ASP A 184 -3.40 -2.99 12.86
N PHE A 185 -3.99 -4.17 12.71
CA PHE A 185 -4.52 -4.62 11.42
C PHE A 185 -5.72 -3.77 11.00
N ALA A 186 -6.64 -3.50 11.92
CA ALA A 186 -7.79 -2.63 11.66
C ALA A 186 -7.36 -1.22 11.26
N LEU A 187 -6.38 -0.65 11.96
CA LEU A 187 -5.81 0.65 11.63
C LEU A 187 -5.20 0.65 10.23
N LEU A 188 -4.44 -0.39 9.87
CA LEU A 188 -3.80 -0.51 8.56
C LEU A 188 -4.84 -0.52 7.43
N VAL A 189 -5.94 -1.26 7.61
CA VAL A 189 -7.06 -1.31 6.66
C VAL A 189 -7.71 0.06 6.50
N VAL A 190 -7.97 0.77 7.60
CA VAL A 190 -8.54 2.12 7.58
C VAL A 190 -7.58 3.10 6.90
N GLU A 191 -6.30 3.08 7.26
CA GLU A 191 -5.27 3.98 6.76
C GLU A 191 -5.12 3.88 5.24
N ILE A 192 -5.08 2.67 4.68
CA ILE A 192 -4.95 2.50 3.23
C ILE A 192 -6.20 2.94 2.48
N VAL A 193 -7.41 2.72 3.03
CA VAL A 193 -8.65 3.23 2.43
C VAL A 193 -8.66 4.75 2.43
N VAL A 194 -8.33 5.39 3.56
CA VAL A 194 -8.24 6.85 3.65
C VAL A 194 -7.19 7.39 2.66
N ALA A 195 -6.06 6.70 2.49
CA ALA A 195 -5.07 7.06 1.48
C ALA A 195 -5.63 6.98 0.05
N LEU A 196 -6.39 5.94 -0.30
CA LEU A 196 -7.03 5.82 -1.61
C LEU A 196 -8.04 6.95 -1.86
N VAL A 197 -8.90 7.25 -0.88
CA VAL A 197 -9.86 8.37 -0.99
C VAL A 197 -9.13 9.71 -1.15
N LYS A 198 -8.03 9.91 -0.43
CA LYS A 198 -7.17 11.10 -0.58
C LYS A 198 -6.57 11.21 -1.97
N CYS A 199 -6.21 10.10 -2.62
CA CYS A 199 -5.71 10.11 -3.99
C CYS A 199 -6.76 10.69 -4.95
N THR A 200 -7.99 10.17 -4.93
CA THR A 200 -9.09 10.68 -5.76
C THR A 200 -9.44 12.13 -5.44
N SER A 201 -9.44 12.49 -4.16
CA SER A 201 -9.71 13.86 -3.70
C SER A 201 -8.70 14.88 -4.20
N THR A 202 -7.43 14.49 -4.30
CA THR A 202 -6.35 15.40 -4.70
C THR A 202 -6.12 15.38 -6.20
N SER A 203 -6.26 14.22 -6.85
CA SER A 203 -6.08 14.10 -8.31
C SER A 203 -7.22 14.75 -9.09
N GLN A 204 -8.41 14.88 -8.48
CA GLN A 204 -9.60 15.46 -9.11
C GLN A 204 -9.86 14.85 -10.50
N SER A 205 -9.77 13.52 -10.57
CA SER A 205 -10.01 12.75 -11.79
C SER A 205 -11.39 13.06 -12.38
N LYS A 206 -11.52 13.09 -13.71
CA LYS A 206 -12.83 13.22 -14.39
C LYS A 206 -13.49 11.88 -14.69
N GLU A 207 -12.92 10.78 -14.18
CA GLU A 207 -13.44 9.44 -14.38
C GLU A 207 -14.48 9.08 -13.31
N GLU A 208 -15.73 8.86 -13.71
CA GLU A 208 -16.83 8.48 -12.80
C GLU A 208 -16.53 7.21 -11.97
N ALA A 209 -15.77 6.29 -12.55
CA ALA A 209 -15.38 5.04 -11.91
C ALA A 209 -14.58 5.26 -10.62
N ASP A 210 -13.80 6.35 -10.55
CA ASP A 210 -12.99 6.67 -9.37
C ASP A 210 -13.87 7.04 -8.18
N TYR A 211 -14.88 7.88 -8.40
CA TYR A 211 -15.83 8.26 -7.36
C TYR A 211 -16.77 7.12 -6.96
N CYS A 212 -17.17 6.27 -7.91
CA CYS A 212 -17.91 5.05 -7.60
C CYS A 212 -17.09 4.13 -6.67
N ARG A 213 -15.80 3.93 -6.98
CA ARG A 213 -14.88 3.16 -6.15
C ARG A 213 -14.71 3.78 -4.75
N VAL A 214 -14.60 5.10 -4.64
CA VAL A 214 -14.55 5.80 -3.34
C VAL A 214 -15.79 5.50 -2.51
N LEU A 215 -16.99 5.58 -3.10
CA LEU A 215 -18.23 5.27 -2.37
C LEU A 215 -18.25 3.82 -1.86
N THR A 216 -17.81 2.87 -2.68
CA THR A 216 -17.69 1.47 -2.26
C THR A 216 -16.68 1.31 -1.12
N LEU A 217 -15.51 1.93 -1.22
CA LEU A 217 -14.47 1.86 -0.19
C LEU A 217 -14.96 2.42 1.16
N VAL A 218 -15.67 3.55 1.14
CA VAL A 218 -16.23 4.20 2.35
C VAL A 218 -17.26 3.29 3.03
N ASP A 219 -18.16 2.69 2.25
CA ASP A 219 -19.17 1.77 2.77
C ASP A 219 -18.52 0.54 3.41
N GLU A 220 -17.58 -0.08 2.70
CA GLU A 220 -16.91 -1.30 3.15
C GLU A 220 -15.97 -1.09 4.36
N VAL A 221 -15.33 0.07 4.47
CA VAL A 221 -14.44 0.37 5.61
C VAL A 221 -15.20 0.80 6.87
N SER A 222 -16.47 1.19 6.75
CA SER A 222 -17.25 1.74 7.87
C SER A 222 -17.23 0.88 9.15
N PRO A 223 -17.37 -0.46 9.09
CA PRO A 223 -17.29 -1.30 10.29
C PRO A 223 -15.92 -1.28 10.97
N TRP A 224 -14.84 -1.07 10.21
CA TRP A 224 -13.46 -1.12 10.71
C TRP A 224 -13.14 0.05 11.64
N PHE A 225 -13.74 1.22 11.43
CA PHE A 225 -13.57 2.36 12.33
C PHE A 225 -13.96 2.04 13.78
N ARG A 226 -14.93 1.14 14.01
CA ARG A 226 -15.38 0.76 15.36
C ARG A 226 -14.34 -0.03 16.16
N VAL A 227 -13.36 -0.62 15.48
CA VAL A 227 -12.32 -1.48 16.09
C VAL A 227 -11.03 -0.71 16.37
N VAL A 228 -10.81 0.38 15.64
CA VAL A 228 -9.64 1.24 15.81
C VAL A 228 -9.75 2.03 17.11
N ASP A 229 -8.62 2.18 17.82
CA ASP A 229 -8.48 3.06 18.98
C ASP A 229 -9.12 4.44 18.75
N ALA A 230 -9.84 4.97 19.73
CA ALA A 230 -10.67 6.17 19.59
C ALA A 230 -9.88 7.38 19.05
N ASN A 231 -8.66 7.61 19.54
CA ASN A 231 -7.84 8.74 19.10
C ASN A 231 -7.35 8.58 17.66
N LYS A 232 -7.01 7.35 17.26
CA LYS A 232 -6.57 7.07 15.88
C LYS A 232 -7.77 7.09 14.92
N ASN A 233 -8.90 6.56 15.34
CA ASN A 233 -10.16 6.59 14.60
C ASN A 233 -10.57 8.03 14.29
N GLU A 234 -10.66 8.90 15.31
CA GLU A 234 -11.07 10.30 15.12
C GLU A 234 -10.20 11.01 14.08
N LYS A 235 -8.87 10.85 14.16
CA LYS A 235 -7.93 11.42 13.18
C LYS A 235 -8.19 10.90 11.77
N MET A 236 -8.33 9.59 11.59
CA MET A 236 -8.54 9.00 10.28
C MET A 236 -9.91 9.34 9.70
N HIS A 237 -10.95 9.38 10.53
CA HIS A 237 -12.30 9.75 10.12
C HIS A 237 -12.36 11.22 9.70
N MET A 238 -11.69 12.12 10.42
CA MET A 238 -11.57 13.53 10.05
C MET A 238 -10.90 13.72 8.68
N VAL A 239 -9.81 12.98 8.42
CA VAL A 239 -9.15 13.01 7.10
C VAL A 239 -10.08 12.47 6.02
N LEU A 240 -10.81 11.39 6.30
CA LEU A 240 -11.79 10.82 5.36
C LEU A 240 -12.86 11.84 4.99
N VAL A 241 -13.51 12.46 5.99
CA VAL A 241 -14.57 13.46 5.79
C VAL A 241 -14.04 14.65 4.99
N THR A 242 -12.84 15.15 5.33
CA THR A 242 -12.21 16.24 4.58
C THR A 242 -12.02 15.89 3.10
N CYS A 243 -11.54 14.67 2.81
CA CYS A 243 -11.34 14.22 1.43
C CYS A 243 -12.67 14.06 0.69
N LEU A 244 -13.69 13.51 1.34
CA LEU A 244 -15.05 13.34 0.79
C LEU A 244 -15.71 14.70 0.48
N SER A 245 -15.55 15.68 1.37
CA SER A 245 -16.04 17.05 1.14
C SER A 245 -15.39 17.67 -0.09
N ARG A 246 -14.07 17.53 -0.24
CA ARG A 246 -13.35 18.03 -1.43
C ARG A 246 -13.81 17.33 -2.72
N CYS A 247 -14.02 16.01 -2.68
CA CYS A 247 -14.58 15.28 -3.83
C CYS A 247 -15.99 15.77 -4.17
N ALA A 248 -16.86 15.97 -3.17
CA ALA A 248 -18.23 16.41 -3.37
C ALA A 248 -18.28 17.82 -3.99
N VAL A 249 -17.46 18.76 -3.49
CA VAL A 249 -17.33 20.11 -4.08
C VAL A 249 -16.91 20.02 -5.54
N PHE A 250 -15.84 19.27 -5.84
CA PHE A 250 -15.36 19.11 -7.21
C PHE A 250 -16.41 18.49 -8.15
N LEU A 251 -17.12 17.45 -7.71
CA LEU A 251 -18.20 16.83 -8.48
C LEU A 251 -19.35 17.80 -8.80
N VAL A 252 -19.66 18.72 -7.87
CA VAL A 252 -20.68 19.76 -8.06
C VAL A 252 -20.18 20.87 -8.98
N GLU A 253 -18.93 21.29 -8.84
CA GLU A 253 -18.31 22.30 -9.71
C GLU A 253 -18.24 21.81 -11.18
N GLU A 254 -17.97 20.52 -11.37
CA GLU A 254 -17.81 19.87 -12.67
C GLU A 254 -19.06 19.06 -13.08
N LEU A 255 -20.27 19.51 -12.69
CA LEU A 255 -21.55 18.84 -12.98
C LEU A 255 -21.76 18.45 -14.45
N ARG A 256 -21.12 19.14 -15.40
CA ARG A 256 -21.20 18.83 -16.83
C ARG A 256 -20.43 17.58 -17.22
N CYS A 257 -19.43 17.20 -16.43
CA CYS A 257 -18.58 16.03 -16.65
C CYS A 257 -19.13 14.77 -15.97
N PHE A 258 -20.12 14.89 -15.08
CA PHE A 258 -20.56 13.81 -14.22
C PHE A 258 -22.07 13.59 -14.27
N ASN A 259 -22.48 12.34 -14.13
CA ASN A 259 -23.87 11.95 -13.98
C ASN A 259 -24.46 12.54 -12.69
N GLY A 260 -25.54 13.30 -12.81
CA GLY A 260 -26.21 13.91 -11.65
C GLY A 260 -26.63 12.93 -10.56
N ARG A 261 -26.91 11.66 -10.91
CA ARG A 261 -27.18 10.59 -9.92
C ARG A 261 -25.94 10.26 -9.09
N LEU A 262 -24.77 10.22 -9.72
CA LEU A 262 -23.51 9.99 -9.03
C LEU A 262 -23.22 11.15 -8.08
N VAL A 263 -23.33 12.38 -8.57
CA VAL A 263 -23.11 13.59 -7.74
C VAL A 263 -24.03 13.58 -6.52
N HIS A 264 -25.34 13.35 -6.72
CA HIS A 264 -26.31 13.26 -5.63
C HIS A 264 -25.95 12.16 -4.61
N LYS A 265 -25.63 10.94 -5.09
CA LYS A 265 -25.23 9.83 -4.22
C LYS A 265 -23.98 10.17 -3.41
N PHE A 266 -23.02 10.83 -4.05
CA PHE A 266 -21.76 11.20 -3.41
C PHE A 266 -21.98 12.25 -2.33
N CYS A 267 -22.73 13.31 -2.61
CA CYS A 267 -23.09 14.33 -1.62
C CYS A 267 -23.80 13.69 -0.40
N LEU A 268 -24.76 12.80 -0.62
CA LEU A 268 -25.46 12.11 0.48
C LEU A 268 -24.50 11.28 1.34
N ALA A 269 -23.58 10.55 0.72
CA ALA A 269 -22.56 9.78 1.45
C ALA A 269 -21.64 10.70 2.26
N THR A 270 -21.20 11.83 1.68
CA THR A 270 -20.40 12.83 2.39
C THR A 270 -21.13 13.39 3.61
N PHE A 271 -22.40 13.80 3.48
CA PHE A 271 -23.19 14.28 4.61
C PHE A 271 -23.41 13.22 5.69
N THR A 272 -23.63 11.97 5.27
CA THR A 272 -23.77 10.83 6.18
C THR A 272 -22.50 10.64 7.00
N GLU A 273 -21.32 10.68 6.38
CA GLU A 273 -20.05 10.58 7.12
C GLU A 273 -19.79 11.82 7.99
N HIS A 274 -20.13 13.02 7.52
CA HIS A 274 -19.99 14.24 8.30
C HIS A 274 -20.81 14.18 9.61
N SER A 275 -22.05 13.66 9.55
CA SER A 275 -22.93 13.51 10.72
C SER A 275 -22.39 12.56 11.79
N LYS A 276 -21.50 11.63 11.41
CA LYS A 276 -20.83 10.71 12.32
C LYS A 276 -19.58 11.30 12.96
N SER A 277 -19.04 12.38 12.37
CA SER A 277 -17.82 13.01 12.87
C SER A 277 -18.13 13.85 14.11
N SER A 278 -17.22 13.85 15.09
CA SER A 278 -17.32 14.74 16.26
C SER A 278 -16.93 16.19 15.92
N MET A 279 -16.79 16.55 14.64
CA MET A 279 -16.44 17.92 14.25
C MET A 279 -17.52 18.88 14.76
N LYS A 280 -17.14 19.71 15.73
CA LYS A 280 -17.83 20.98 15.95
C LYS A 280 -17.61 21.78 14.67
N ASP A 281 -18.69 21.86 13.91
CA ASP A 281 -18.76 22.45 12.58
C ASP A 281 -18.00 23.78 12.46
N PRO A 282 -17.02 23.92 11.57
CA PRO A 282 -16.65 25.23 11.04
C PRO A 282 -17.62 25.71 9.95
N MET A 283 -18.62 24.90 9.54
CA MET A 283 -19.67 25.34 8.59
C MET A 283 -20.66 26.35 9.19
N TYR A 284 -20.51 26.70 10.47
CA TYR A 284 -21.07 27.92 11.07
C TYR A 284 -20.00 29.00 11.18
N LYS A 285 -19.60 29.59 10.04
CA LYS A 285 -19.04 30.94 9.97
C LYS A 285 -19.18 31.52 8.57
#